data_AF-A0A842QZQ9-F1
#
_entry.id   AF-A0A842QZQ9-F1
#
_cell.length_a   1.000
_cell.length_b   1.000
_cell.length_c   1.000
_cell.angle_alpha   90.00
_cell.angle_beta   90.00
_cell.angle_gamma   90.00
#
_symmetry.space_group_name_H-M   'P 1'
#
loop_
_entity.id
_entity.type
_entity.pdbx_description
1 polymer ?
#
loop_
_entity_poly.entity_id
_entity_poly.type
_entity_poly.pdbx_seq_one_letter_code
_entity_poly.pdbx_strand_id
1 'polypeptide(L)'
;MRRDKIRILTFVASILLLVPFISCLGSLQGKDEPFMDIPHQKLCTSYGTSLKNYTATDAINNSESLIIGINNSNPDRINRDINITVNANGMLEANDGVPGFTDVNSIKLNITYPNGTIQNYSMIHSVFTPSDERYHYVWSTRTTMDNGTYEVRAYPNNGTEYTNFNFGINLSIINVLNYKPKGYIDLNTTNVYRNETFAFNLTVFDQETPFENLTWTLGLYKGGGAAIEEWSTGDALNQTYFIDGIDDILLGTYTFDIIINDADGGQFDSTILSFDVLNHEPIVHNVTLNYTDSIKRETESLYFKANVTDYEDSGTDLEIQVIFQDALTKENLSQSSWEMAYNVSDELYEVELSIPKIAPIGGYDIIIRASDTDNTNTYYYPPENGSIYIDNNLPKVHGVDVNGKTANGVHFPLGSNLEFSLNVSDVEGINYAQVNLVHQGEGSENLTFLTRSAEDYNFTVAGGLLKRGTWFIKVIVHDSDGNKSISSPDSPTFTIEIDPDRSVISSNIVLSVIAGTIGIVVGAAITWQYTKKRVNEIRSEMLIKTAGKKGEPGKGSKAEGNKPNQKEKNPDQGPRKPPSKKGKKTKSRF
;
A
#
# COMPACT_ATOMS: atom_id res chain seq x y z
N MET A 1 -1.58 15.30 49.44
CA MET A 1 -0.48 16.17 49.92
C MET A 1 0.64 16.14 48.89
N ARG A 2 1.18 17.34 48.57
CA ARG A 2 2.31 17.67 47.67
C ARG A 2 2.17 17.33 46.18
N ARG A 3 1.79 18.37 45.43
CA ARG A 3 2.02 18.56 44.00
C ARG A 3 3.39 19.22 43.83
N ASP A 4 4.28 18.59 43.07
CA ASP A 4 5.47 19.25 42.54
C ASP A 4 5.19 19.71 41.11
N LYS A 5 5.26 21.03 40.92
CA LYS A 5 5.16 21.71 39.63
C LYS A 5 6.58 21.84 39.06
N ILE A 6 6.87 21.11 37.99
CA ILE A 6 8.02 21.39 37.13
C ILE A 6 7.57 22.41 36.09
N ARG A 7 8.17 23.60 36.11
CA ARG A 7 8.09 24.61 35.05
C ARG A 7 9.21 24.30 34.06
N ILE A 8 8.86 23.92 32.83
CA ILE A 8 9.77 23.99 31.68
C ILE A 8 9.38 25.24 30.89
N LEU A 9 10.39 26.09 30.74
CA LEU A 9 10.39 27.35 30.03
C LEU A 9 10.78 27.03 28.57
N THR A 10 9.87 27.17 27.62
CA THR A 10 10.22 27.10 26.20
C THR A 10 9.94 28.44 25.55
N PHE A 11 11.02 29.11 25.16
CA PHE A 11 11.08 30.29 24.32
C PHE A 11 10.79 29.86 22.88
N VAL A 12 9.73 30.39 22.25
CA VAL A 12 9.58 30.35 20.79
C VAL A 12 9.28 31.77 20.32
N ALA A 13 10.32 32.40 19.77
CA ALA A 13 10.19 33.62 19.00
C ALA A 13 9.61 33.24 17.62
N SER A 14 8.34 33.57 17.38
CA SER A 14 7.76 33.49 16.05
C SER A 14 7.87 34.86 15.39
N ILE A 15 8.74 34.94 14.38
CA ILE A 15 8.85 36.07 13.46
C ILE A 15 7.62 36.06 12.57
N LEU A 16 6.77 37.05 12.76
CA LEU A 16 5.59 37.34 11.95
C LEU A 16 6.05 38.13 10.71
N LEU A 17 6.22 37.47 9.57
CA LEU A 17 6.36 38.14 8.27
C LEU A 17 4.96 38.23 7.63
N LEU A 18 4.31 39.37 7.90
CA LEU A 18 3.15 39.86 7.17
C LEU A 18 3.61 40.37 5.79
N VAL A 19 3.16 39.71 4.73
CA VAL A 19 3.15 40.31 3.38
C VAL A 19 1.69 40.54 3.00
N PRO A 20 1.26 41.78 2.74
CA PRO A 20 -0.09 42.05 2.28
C PRO A 20 -0.20 41.79 0.78
N PHE A 21 -1.19 40.98 0.38
CA PHE A 21 -1.71 40.96 -0.97
C PHE A 21 -2.38 42.31 -1.27
N ILE A 22 -1.74 43.12 -2.11
CA ILE A 22 -2.35 44.30 -2.74
C ILE A 22 -2.99 43.83 -4.05
N SER A 23 -4.31 43.80 -4.05
CA SER A 23 -5.13 43.80 -5.26
C SER A 23 -4.98 45.14 -5.98
N CYS A 24 -4.45 45.12 -7.21
CA CYS A 24 -4.49 46.25 -8.12
C CYS A 24 -5.18 45.82 -9.42
N LEU A 25 -6.50 46.09 -9.51
CA LEU A 25 -7.19 46.20 -10.78
C LEU A 25 -6.70 47.48 -11.45
N GLY A 26 -6.00 47.34 -12.58
CA GLY A 26 -5.64 48.44 -13.45
C GLY A 26 -5.68 47.95 -14.88
N SER A 27 -6.73 48.34 -15.62
CA SER A 27 -6.86 48.10 -17.05
C SER A 27 -5.73 48.77 -17.81
N LEU A 28 -4.99 48.01 -18.61
CA LEU A 28 -4.20 48.53 -19.71
C LEU A 28 -4.53 47.69 -20.96
N GLN A 29 -5.35 48.29 -21.82
CA GLN A 29 -5.35 48.00 -23.25
C GLN A 29 -3.94 48.27 -23.79
N GLY A 30 -3.35 47.26 -24.41
CA GLY A 30 -2.05 47.33 -25.08
C GLY A 30 -1.57 45.92 -25.35
N LYS A 31 -2.13 45.28 -26.39
CA LYS A 31 -1.58 44.03 -26.92
C LYS A 31 -0.29 44.37 -27.67
N ASP A 32 0.81 44.44 -26.93
CA ASP A 32 2.13 44.16 -27.48
C ASP A 32 2.36 42.66 -27.32
N GLU A 33 2.59 41.98 -28.44
CA GLU A 33 2.96 40.57 -28.48
C GLU A 33 4.29 40.35 -27.75
N PRO A 34 4.48 39.23 -27.02
CA PRO A 34 5.77 38.93 -26.42
C PRO A 34 6.76 38.61 -27.54
N PHE A 35 7.63 39.56 -27.86
CA PHE A 35 8.86 39.31 -28.60
C PHE A 35 9.70 38.33 -27.77
N MET A 36 9.69 37.07 -28.18
CA MET A 36 10.57 36.04 -27.68
C MET A 36 12.00 36.44 -28.05
N ASP A 37 12.80 36.78 -27.03
CA ASP A 37 14.23 37.06 -27.16
C ASP A 37 14.92 35.72 -27.51
N ILE A 38 14.94 35.40 -28.80
CA ILE A 38 15.79 34.33 -29.34
C ILE A 38 17.21 34.67 -28.86
N PRO A 39 17.97 33.72 -28.29
CA PRO A 39 19.35 33.97 -27.96
C PRO A 39 20.06 34.29 -29.27
N HIS A 40 20.23 35.58 -29.55
CA HIS A 40 21.22 36.07 -30.47
C HIS A 40 22.57 35.71 -29.85
N GLN A 41 22.99 34.45 -30.01
CA GLN A 41 24.40 34.15 -30.04
C GLN A 41 24.96 35.04 -31.13
N LYS A 42 25.54 36.15 -30.68
CA LYS A 42 26.37 37.03 -31.48
C LYS A 42 27.59 36.19 -31.84
N LEU A 43 27.42 35.33 -32.84
CA LEU A 43 28.50 34.62 -33.50
C LEU A 43 29.37 35.72 -34.10
N CYS A 44 30.43 36.06 -33.36
CA CYS A 44 31.60 36.71 -33.92
C CYS A 44 32.27 35.71 -34.86
N THR A 45 31.66 35.44 -36.00
CA THR A 45 32.37 34.92 -37.16
C THR A 45 33.17 36.10 -37.71
N SER A 46 34.48 35.91 -37.85
CA SER A 46 35.34 36.88 -38.52
C SER A 46 34.97 36.93 -40.00
N TYR A 47 33.93 37.70 -40.35
CA TYR A 47 33.56 37.95 -41.74
C TYR A 47 34.50 39.00 -42.32
N GLY A 48 35.69 38.55 -42.71
CA GLY A 48 36.49 39.31 -43.65
C GLY A 48 35.84 39.18 -45.03
N THR A 49 35.41 40.29 -45.62
CA THR A 49 35.37 40.43 -47.08
C THR A 49 36.81 40.28 -47.58
N SER A 50 37.29 39.04 -47.62
CA SER A 50 38.62 38.71 -48.07
C SER A 50 38.65 38.87 -49.58
N LEU A 51 38.93 40.10 -50.03
CA LEU A 51 39.38 40.32 -51.40
C LEU A 51 40.74 39.63 -51.52
N LYS A 52 40.71 38.38 -51.99
CA LYS A 52 41.92 37.61 -52.22
C LYS A 52 42.45 37.98 -53.59
N ASN A 53 43.38 38.93 -53.61
CA ASN A 53 44.05 39.35 -54.83
C ASN A 53 45.12 38.32 -55.20
N TYR A 54 45.00 37.75 -56.40
CA TYR A 54 46.05 36.94 -56.99
C TYR A 54 46.76 37.78 -58.02
N THR A 55 48.03 38.09 -57.76
CA THR A 55 48.89 38.81 -58.70
C THR A 55 49.68 37.80 -59.51
N ALA A 56 49.55 37.82 -60.83
CA ALA A 56 50.49 37.16 -61.72
C ALA A 56 51.50 38.18 -62.26
N THR A 57 52.77 37.83 -62.19
CA THR A 57 53.87 38.65 -62.69
C THR A 57 54.33 38.09 -64.02
N ASP A 58 54.47 38.95 -65.03
CA ASP A 58 55.07 38.56 -66.32
C ASP A 58 56.54 38.17 -66.11
N ALA A 59 56.90 36.95 -66.50
CA ALA A 59 58.25 36.39 -66.36
C ALA A 59 59.30 37.13 -67.19
N ILE A 60 58.88 37.90 -68.21
CA ILE A 60 59.81 38.58 -69.12
C ILE A 60 60.18 39.98 -68.61
N ASN A 61 59.29 40.66 -67.87
CA ASN A 61 59.48 42.07 -67.49
C ASN A 61 59.27 42.40 -65.99
N ASN A 62 58.96 41.43 -65.12
CA ASN A 62 58.65 41.66 -63.70
C ASN A 62 57.50 42.68 -63.44
N SER A 63 56.69 43.00 -64.45
CA SER A 63 55.49 43.82 -64.29
C SER A 63 54.32 42.95 -63.82
N GLU A 64 53.56 43.43 -62.84
CA GLU A 64 52.29 42.81 -62.44
C GLU A 64 51.31 42.89 -63.61
N SER A 65 50.96 41.77 -64.22
CA SER A 65 50.21 41.73 -65.48
C SER A 65 48.75 41.32 -65.31
N LEU A 66 48.38 40.63 -64.22
CA LEU A 66 47.00 40.25 -63.95
C LEU A 66 46.71 40.22 -62.44
N ILE A 67 45.72 41.00 -61.99
CA ILE A 67 45.18 40.93 -60.63
C ILE A 67 43.76 40.39 -60.71
N ILE A 68 43.52 39.19 -60.18
CA ILE A 68 42.17 38.64 -60.07
C ILE A 68 41.68 38.84 -58.65
N GLY A 69 40.61 39.63 -58.51
CA GLY A 69 39.89 39.85 -57.27
C GLY A 69 38.54 39.15 -57.33
N ILE A 70 38.33 38.16 -56.48
CA ILE A 70 37.01 37.58 -56.26
C ILE A 70 36.38 38.34 -55.10
N ASN A 71 35.29 39.05 -55.36
CA ASN A 71 34.58 39.79 -54.33
C ASN A 71 33.23 39.12 -54.07
N ASN A 72 33.14 38.38 -52.96
CA ASN A 72 31.86 37.88 -52.48
C ASN A 72 31.24 38.95 -51.58
N SER A 73 30.46 39.85 -52.18
CA SER A 73 30.02 41.08 -51.53
C SER A 73 28.77 40.94 -50.65
N ASN A 74 28.15 39.75 -50.55
CA ASN A 74 27.01 39.57 -49.64
C ASN A 74 26.72 38.09 -49.35
N PRO A 75 27.13 37.55 -48.18
CA PRO A 75 26.87 36.15 -47.84
C PRO A 75 25.41 35.85 -47.46
N ASP A 76 24.57 36.86 -47.20
CA ASP A 76 23.25 36.67 -46.57
C ASP A 76 22.07 36.51 -47.56
N ARG A 77 22.30 36.16 -48.83
CA ARG A 77 21.21 35.96 -49.81
C ARG A 77 21.39 34.70 -50.66
N ILE A 78 20.28 33.98 -50.82
CA ILE A 78 20.06 32.72 -51.57
C ILE A 78 20.39 32.81 -53.08
N ASN A 79 20.78 33.99 -53.55
CA ASN A 79 21.44 34.17 -54.83
C ASN A 79 22.87 34.64 -54.54
N ARG A 80 23.81 33.69 -54.52
CA ARG A 80 25.24 33.99 -54.43
C ARG A 80 25.66 34.68 -55.72
N ASP A 81 25.53 36.00 -55.78
CA ASP A 81 26.09 36.81 -56.86
C ASP A 81 27.63 36.71 -56.74
N ILE A 82 28.24 35.76 -57.45
CA ILE A 82 29.70 35.66 -57.52
C ILE A 82 30.18 36.73 -58.51
N ASN A 83 30.78 37.77 -57.96
CA ASN A 83 31.46 38.80 -58.75
C ASN A 83 32.94 38.43 -58.88
N ILE A 84 33.33 38.02 -60.08
CA ILE A 84 34.72 37.75 -60.44
C ILE A 84 35.24 38.95 -61.22
N THR A 85 36.15 39.70 -60.61
CA THR A 85 36.82 40.82 -61.25
C THR A 85 38.21 40.38 -61.69
N VAL A 86 38.47 40.45 -62.99
CA VAL A 86 39.78 40.21 -63.58
C VAL A 86 40.33 41.56 -64.06
N ASN A 87 41.37 42.04 -63.41
CA ASN A 87 42.09 43.25 -63.83
C ASN A 87 43.31 42.82 -64.63
N ALA A 88 43.30 43.06 -65.94
CA ALA A 88 44.44 42.79 -66.81
C ALA A 88 45.13 44.09 -67.19
N ASN A 89 46.46 44.15 -67.02
CA ASN A 89 47.26 45.25 -67.52
C ASN A 89 47.70 44.90 -68.94
N GLY A 90 47.74 45.90 -69.84
CA GLY A 90 48.05 45.72 -71.26
C GLY A 90 49.24 44.76 -71.47
N MET A 91 49.01 43.70 -72.24
CA MET A 91 50.03 42.70 -72.52
C MET A 91 50.92 43.17 -73.68
N LEU A 92 52.22 43.20 -73.46
CA LEU A 92 53.22 43.45 -74.51
C LEU A 92 53.35 42.19 -75.37
N GLU A 93 52.76 42.18 -76.57
CA GLU A 93 53.16 41.21 -77.59
C GLU A 93 54.46 41.69 -78.23
N ALA A 94 55.53 40.92 -78.04
CA ALA A 94 56.75 41.09 -78.80
C ALA A 94 56.59 40.40 -80.17
N ASN A 95 55.87 41.04 -81.11
CA ASN A 95 55.95 40.67 -82.52
C ASN A 95 57.03 41.53 -83.20
N ASP A 96 58.07 40.86 -83.71
CA ASP A 96 59.09 41.40 -84.62
C ASP A 96 59.83 42.68 -84.16
N GLY A 97 60.08 42.82 -82.86
CA GLY A 97 61.03 43.80 -82.32
C GLY A 97 60.53 45.24 -82.22
N VAL A 98 59.23 45.48 -82.40
CA VAL A 98 58.60 46.76 -82.06
C VAL A 98 57.59 46.50 -80.93
N PRO A 99 57.78 47.07 -79.72
CA PRO A 99 56.81 46.92 -78.64
C PRO A 99 55.52 47.65 -79.02
N GLY A 100 54.53 46.88 -79.47
CA GLY A 100 53.15 47.32 -79.64
C GLY A 100 52.28 46.64 -78.59
N PHE A 101 51.48 47.42 -77.87
CA PHE A 101 50.43 46.84 -77.03
C PHE A 101 49.35 46.28 -77.96
N THR A 102 49.14 44.98 -77.94
CA THR A 102 47.93 44.38 -78.52
C THR A 102 46.83 44.41 -77.47
N ASP A 103 45.77 45.15 -77.76
CA ASP A 103 44.60 45.21 -76.90
C ASP A 103 44.04 43.80 -76.69
N VAL A 104 43.92 43.38 -75.42
CA VAL A 104 43.21 42.15 -75.06
C VAL A 104 41.72 42.42 -75.31
N ASN A 105 41.26 42.17 -76.53
CA ASN A 105 39.90 42.56 -76.92
C ASN A 105 38.79 41.81 -76.16
N SER A 106 39.12 40.66 -75.55
CA SER A 106 38.21 39.95 -74.63
C SER A 106 38.96 38.91 -73.78
N ILE A 107 38.42 38.63 -72.59
CA ILE A 107 38.84 37.52 -71.73
C ILE A 107 37.72 36.48 -71.73
N LYS A 108 38.08 35.20 -71.86
CA LYS A 108 37.21 34.04 -71.63
C LYS A 108 37.44 33.52 -70.22
N LEU A 109 36.37 33.39 -69.45
CA LEU A 109 36.37 32.77 -68.14
C LEU A 109 35.85 31.34 -68.28
N ASN A 110 36.67 30.35 -67.96
CA ASN A 110 36.25 28.96 -67.89
C ASN A 110 35.98 28.61 -66.43
N ILE A 111 34.76 28.19 -66.13
CA ILE A 111 34.40 27.65 -64.82
C ILE A 111 34.24 26.15 -65.00
N THR A 112 35.08 25.39 -64.31
CA THR A 112 34.93 23.93 -64.19
C THR A 112 34.04 23.66 -62.98
N TYR A 113 32.89 23.06 -63.24
CA TYR A 113 31.89 22.68 -62.25
C TYR A 113 32.32 21.41 -61.51
N PRO A 114 31.72 21.11 -60.33
CA PRO A 114 32.02 19.90 -59.57
C PRO A 114 31.84 18.60 -60.36
N ASN A 115 30.92 18.57 -61.33
CA ASN A 115 30.70 17.43 -62.22
C ASN A 115 31.73 17.33 -63.39
N GLY A 116 32.74 18.20 -63.41
CA GLY A 116 33.78 18.26 -64.44
C GLY A 116 33.37 18.97 -65.74
N THR A 117 32.12 19.43 -65.86
CA THR A 117 31.69 20.23 -67.01
C THR A 117 32.38 21.59 -66.98
N ILE A 118 32.80 22.07 -68.15
CA ILE A 118 33.48 23.36 -68.28
C ILE A 118 32.54 24.30 -69.02
N GLN A 119 32.20 25.42 -68.40
CA GLN A 119 31.39 26.47 -69.02
C GLN A 119 32.25 27.70 -69.27
N ASN A 120 32.20 28.20 -70.51
CA ASN A 120 33.01 29.33 -70.95
C ASN A 120 32.13 30.57 -71.01
N TYR A 121 32.55 31.64 -70.34
CA TYR A 121 31.90 32.93 -70.34
C TYR A 121 32.80 33.96 -70.98
N SER A 122 32.28 34.71 -71.95
CA SER A 122 32.97 35.89 -72.46
C SER A 122 32.81 37.01 -71.43
N MET A 123 33.91 37.49 -70.88
CA MET A 123 33.90 38.66 -70.02
C MET A 123 33.75 39.91 -70.89
N ILE A 124 32.76 40.73 -70.55
CA ILE A 124 32.52 41.99 -71.25
C ILE A 124 33.45 43.03 -70.62
N HIS A 125 34.16 43.77 -71.48
CA HIS A 125 34.99 44.90 -71.09
C HIS A 125 34.13 45.93 -70.35
N SER A 126 34.43 46.21 -69.07
CA SER A 126 33.56 47.09 -68.29
C SER A 126 33.95 48.56 -68.42
N VAL A 127 35.23 48.91 -68.27
CA VAL A 127 35.75 50.29 -68.39
C VAL A 127 37.28 50.25 -68.58
N PHE A 128 37.83 51.03 -69.52
CA PHE A 128 39.25 51.39 -69.55
C PHE A 128 39.46 52.62 -68.65
N THR A 129 40.33 52.52 -67.66
CA THR A 129 40.66 53.63 -66.77
C THR A 129 41.97 54.28 -67.25
N PRO A 130 41.94 55.44 -67.92
CA PRO A 130 43.12 55.99 -68.58
C PRO A 130 44.27 56.37 -67.63
N SER A 131 43.98 56.56 -66.33
CA SER A 131 45.00 56.91 -65.34
C SER A 131 45.92 55.75 -64.97
N ASP A 132 45.46 54.50 -65.15
CA ASP A 132 46.13 53.30 -64.62
C ASP A 132 46.53 52.30 -65.73
N GLU A 133 46.16 52.57 -66.98
CA GLU A 133 46.38 51.69 -68.15
C GLU A 133 45.86 50.25 -67.96
N ARG A 134 44.84 50.08 -67.10
CA ARG A 134 44.26 48.78 -66.78
C ARG A 134 42.93 48.58 -67.47
N TYR A 135 42.75 47.39 -68.00
CA TYR A 135 41.47 46.90 -68.47
C TYR A 135 40.79 46.14 -67.34
N HIS A 136 39.62 46.61 -66.92
CA HIS A 136 38.77 45.92 -65.95
C HIS A 136 37.77 45.04 -66.71
N TYR A 137 37.80 43.74 -66.42
CA TYR A 137 36.79 42.80 -66.86
C TYR A 137 36.04 42.31 -65.63
N VAL A 138 34.74 42.51 -65.64
CA VAL A 138 33.87 42.05 -64.55
C VAL A 138 32.93 41.01 -65.14
N TRP A 139 32.93 39.83 -64.53
CA TRP A 139 31.89 38.85 -64.75
C TRP A 139 31.11 38.68 -63.46
N SER A 140 29.80 38.86 -63.54
CA SER A 140 28.86 38.56 -62.48
C SER A 140 27.83 37.60 -63.00
N THR A 141 27.47 36.63 -62.18
CA THR A 141 26.36 35.73 -62.45
C THR A 141 25.38 35.76 -61.29
N ARG A 142 24.10 35.59 -61.62
CA ARG A 142 23.01 35.34 -60.66
C ARG A 142 22.52 33.91 -60.77
N THR A 143 23.44 32.95 -60.85
CA THR A 143 23.08 31.53 -60.87
C THR A 143 23.31 30.92 -59.51
N THR A 144 22.40 30.06 -59.09
CA THR A 144 22.66 29.10 -58.02
C THR A 144 23.81 28.21 -58.48
N MET A 145 24.83 28.06 -57.62
CA MET A 145 25.93 27.12 -57.82
C MET A 145 25.70 25.93 -56.90
N ASP A 146 25.74 24.72 -57.44
CA ASP A 146 25.64 23.48 -56.68
C ASP A 146 26.83 23.33 -55.70
N ASN A 147 26.69 22.50 -54.67
CA ASN A 147 27.77 22.16 -53.75
C ASN A 147 28.98 21.55 -54.51
N GLY A 148 30.18 22.00 -54.16
CA GLY A 148 31.43 21.41 -54.63
C GLY A 148 32.55 22.40 -54.89
N THR A 149 33.64 21.86 -55.45
CA THR A 149 34.84 22.61 -55.81
C THR A 149 34.72 23.11 -57.24
N TYR A 150 34.74 24.44 -57.40
CA TYR A 150 34.80 25.09 -58.69
C TYR A 150 36.22 25.53 -58.99
N GLU A 151 36.71 25.18 -60.17
CA GLU A 151 37.98 25.69 -60.68
C GLU A 151 37.70 26.79 -61.69
N VAL A 152 38.18 28.01 -61.41
CA VAL A 152 37.99 29.16 -62.28
C VAL A 152 39.29 29.44 -63.01
N ARG A 153 39.28 29.45 -64.35
CA ARG A 153 40.43 29.80 -65.18
C ARG A 153 40.07 30.96 -66.11
N ALA A 154 40.97 31.90 -66.32
CA ALA A 154 40.76 33.01 -67.25
C ALA A 154 41.78 32.93 -68.41
N TYR A 155 41.31 33.12 -69.64
CA TYR A 155 42.07 33.02 -70.87
C TYR A 155 41.89 34.29 -71.73
N PRO A 156 42.95 34.97 -72.18
CA PRO A 156 42.81 36.01 -73.20
C PRO A 156 42.33 35.41 -74.54
N ASN A 157 41.40 36.06 -75.22
CA ASN A 157 40.67 35.51 -76.39
C ASN A 157 41.45 35.60 -77.72
N ASN A 158 42.78 35.56 -77.71
CA ASN A 158 43.57 35.69 -78.94
C ASN A 158 43.66 34.37 -79.73
N GLY A 159 42.95 33.31 -79.31
CA GLY A 159 42.83 32.05 -80.03
C GLY A 159 44.08 31.16 -80.00
N THR A 160 45.21 31.68 -79.56
CA THR A 160 46.42 30.92 -79.22
C THR A 160 46.33 30.48 -77.76
N GLU A 161 46.30 29.17 -77.52
CA GLU A 161 46.79 28.66 -76.24
C GLU A 161 48.22 29.19 -76.08
N TYR A 162 48.45 30.08 -75.12
CA TYR A 162 49.81 30.36 -74.67
C TYR A 162 50.32 29.11 -73.94
N THR A 163 50.64 28.05 -74.68
CA THR A 163 51.11 26.75 -74.18
C THR A 163 52.49 26.81 -73.52
N ASN A 164 53.13 27.98 -73.48
CA ASN A 164 54.42 28.19 -72.83
C ASN A 164 54.45 29.30 -71.78
N PHE A 165 53.30 29.82 -71.35
CA PHE A 165 53.23 30.50 -70.05
C PHE A 165 52.67 29.52 -69.03
N ASN A 166 53.58 28.78 -68.39
CA ASN A 166 53.32 27.85 -67.29
C ASN A 166 52.91 28.59 -65.99
N PHE A 167 52.24 29.73 -66.10
CA PHE A 167 51.46 30.32 -65.02
C PHE A 167 50.00 29.94 -65.27
N GLY A 168 49.71 28.65 -65.13
CA GLY A 168 48.41 28.29 -64.59
C GLY A 168 48.35 28.96 -63.23
N ILE A 169 47.83 30.18 -63.18
CA ILE A 169 47.40 30.76 -61.92
C ILE A 169 46.32 29.78 -61.50
N ASN A 170 46.65 28.86 -60.57
CA ASN A 170 45.67 28.02 -59.91
C ASN A 170 44.82 28.97 -59.09
N LEU A 171 43.90 29.61 -59.78
CA LEU A 171 43.00 30.60 -59.25
C LEU A 171 42.02 29.83 -58.38
N SER A 172 41.91 30.33 -57.16
CA SER A 172 40.99 29.94 -56.10
C SER A 172 40.08 28.77 -56.45
N ILE A 173 40.36 27.63 -55.83
CA ILE A 173 39.31 26.65 -55.55
C ILE A 173 38.23 27.38 -54.74
N ILE A 174 37.08 27.61 -55.37
CA ILE A 174 35.89 28.09 -54.67
C ILE A 174 35.19 26.83 -54.15
N ASN A 175 35.12 26.69 -52.82
CA ASN A 175 34.33 25.66 -52.19
C ASN A 175 32.97 26.25 -51.85
N VAL A 176 31.95 25.86 -52.61
CA VAL A 176 30.56 26.05 -52.20
C VAL A 176 30.28 24.90 -51.23
N LEU A 177 30.16 25.21 -49.93
CA LEU A 177 29.74 24.24 -48.92
C LEU A 177 28.23 24.25 -48.80
N ASN A 178 27.63 23.06 -48.75
CA ASN A 178 26.34 22.80 -48.10
C ASN A 178 26.64 22.52 -46.61
N TYR A 179 26.12 23.38 -45.75
CA TYR A 179 26.01 23.17 -44.33
C TYR A 179 24.77 22.34 -44.06
N LYS A 180 24.90 21.41 -43.12
CA LYS A 180 23.75 20.64 -42.67
C LYS A 180 22.76 21.58 -41.96
N PRO A 181 21.45 21.38 -42.16
CA PRO A 181 20.45 22.07 -41.36
C PRO A 181 20.62 21.74 -39.87
N LYS A 182 19.95 22.50 -39.01
CA LYS A 182 19.96 22.31 -37.55
C LYS A 182 18.55 22.48 -36.98
N GLY A 183 18.27 21.73 -35.92
CA GLY A 183 17.01 21.80 -35.18
C GLY A 183 17.24 21.96 -33.68
N TYR A 184 16.32 22.64 -33.01
CA TYR A 184 16.24 22.77 -31.56
C TYR A 184 14.80 22.59 -31.10
N ILE A 185 14.63 21.87 -30.00
CA ILE A 185 13.34 21.71 -29.33
C ILE A 185 13.47 22.33 -27.96
N ASP A 186 12.56 23.24 -27.64
CA ASP A 186 12.42 23.81 -26.30
C ASP A 186 11.16 23.23 -25.67
N LEU A 187 11.30 22.55 -24.52
CA LEU A 187 10.19 22.07 -23.71
C LEU A 187 9.87 23.06 -22.60
N ASN A 188 8.58 23.19 -22.26
CA ASN A 188 8.16 23.94 -21.08
C ASN A 188 8.46 23.21 -19.76
N THR A 189 8.60 21.88 -19.79
CA THR A 189 8.96 21.03 -18.64
C THR A 189 9.69 19.76 -19.12
N THR A 190 10.55 19.19 -18.27
CA THR A 190 11.20 17.89 -18.51
C THR A 190 10.52 16.74 -17.79
N ASN A 191 9.55 17.04 -16.91
CA ASN A 191 8.73 16.05 -16.21
C ASN A 191 7.27 16.39 -16.48
N VAL A 192 6.51 15.40 -16.93
CA VAL A 192 5.09 15.53 -17.24
C VAL A 192 4.38 14.41 -16.49
N TYR A 193 3.33 14.71 -15.75
CA TYR A 193 2.53 13.64 -15.19
C TYR A 193 1.51 13.13 -16.21
N ARG A 194 1.07 11.88 -16.08
CA ARG A 194 -0.03 11.37 -16.91
C ARG A 194 -1.26 12.25 -16.75
N ASN A 195 -2.09 12.32 -17.79
CA ASN A 195 -3.24 13.21 -17.89
C ASN A 195 -2.91 14.72 -17.80
N GLU A 196 -1.63 15.12 -17.92
CA GLU A 196 -1.24 16.52 -18.09
C GLU A 196 -0.90 16.86 -19.56
N THR A 197 -0.98 18.15 -19.90
CA THR A 197 -0.46 18.68 -21.17
C THR A 197 0.94 19.24 -20.99
N PHE A 198 1.81 19.01 -21.96
CA PHE A 198 3.05 19.77 -22.09
C PHE A 198 3.12 20.50 -23.43
N ALA A 199 4.00 21.50 -23.51
CA ALA A 199 4.16 22.31 -24.70
C ALA A 199 5.61 22.27 -25.16
N PHE A 200 5.80 22.23 -26.47
CA PHE A 200 7.12 22.33 -27.06
C PHE A 200 7.12 23.27 -28.25
N ASN A 201 8.28 23.88 -28.47
CA ASN A 201 8.55 24.72 -29.62
C ASN A 201 9.69 24.11 -30.44
N LEU A 202 9.47 23.94 -31.74
CA LEU A 202 10.48 23.44 -32.67
C LEU A 202 11.03 24.60 -33.51
N THR A 203 12.32 24.85 -33.40
CA THR A 203 13.05 25.77 -34.28
C THR A 203 13.95 24.97 -35.22
N VAL A 204 13.71 25.09 -36.53
CA VAL A 204 14.64 24.58 -37.56
C VAL A 204 15.25 25.73 -38.34
N PHE A 205 16.51 25.61 -38.69
CA PHE A 205 17.19 26.60 -39.51
C PHE A 205 18.30 25.96 -40.33
N ASP A 206 18.58 26.58 -41.46
CA ASP A 206 19.75 26.31 -42.27
C ASP A 206 20.37 27.64 -42.71
N GLN A 207 21.69 27.66 -42.88
CA GLN A 207 22.40 28.90 -43.15
C GLN A 207 22.18 29.38 -44.59
N GLU A 208 21.95 28.47 -45.54
CA GLU A 208 21.82 28.75 -46.97
C GLU A 208 20.44 28.44 -47.52
N THR A 209 19.67 27.55 -46.90
CA THR A 209 18.32 27.19 -47.33
C THR A 209 17.30 28.00 -46.53
N PRO A 210 16.43 28.79 -47.20
CA PRO A 210 15.36 29.48 -46.50
C PRO A 210 14.40 28.47 -45.87
N PHE A 211 13.80 28.86 -44.75
CA PHE A 211 12.94 28.00 -43.94
C PHE A 211 11.83 27.32 -44.75
N GLU A 212 11.21 28.03 -45.70
CA GLU A 212 10.14 27.49 -46.56
C GLU A 212 10.56 26.32 -47.46
N ASN A 213 11.87 26.11 -47.64
CA ASN A 213 12.43 25.02 -48.44
C ASN A 213 13.01 23.88 -47.59
N LEU A 214 12.97 24.00 -46.25
CA LEU A 214 13.35 22.91 -45.36
C LEU A 214 12.17 21.95 -45.22
N THR A 215 12.46 20.65 -45.26
CA THR A 215 11.51 19.60 -44.86
C THR A 215 11.95 19.00 -43.54
N TRP A 216 11.01 18.71 -42.65
CA TRP A 216 11.33 18.11 -41.37
C TRP A 216 10.22 17.17 -40.92
N THR A 217 10.61 16.18 -40.11
CA THR A 217 9.73 15.26 -39.40
C THR A 217 10.20 15.16 -37.96
N LEU A 218 9.29 15.36 -37.02
CA LEU A 218 9.53 15.20 -35.60
C LEU A 218 8.73 13.99 -35.12
N GLY A 219 9.38 13.01 -34.51
CA GLY A 219 8.71 11.87 -33.88
C GLY A 219 8.88 11.89 -32.37
N LEU A 220 7.82 11.56 -31.64
CA LEU A 220 7.85 11.29 -30.20
C LEU A 220 7.94 9.78 -29.99
N TYR A 221 8.89 9.33 -29.18
CA TYR A 221 9.17 7.91 -28.96
C TYR A 221 9.22 7.55 -27.49
N LYS A 222 8.78 6.33 -27.18
CA LYS A 222 9.06 5.65 -25.90
C LYS A 222 10.07 4.54 -26.12
N GLY A 223 11.35 4.86 -26.01
CA GLY A 223 12.44 3.96 -26.38
C GLY A 223 12.59 3.80 -27.89
N GLY A 224 13.37 2.81 -28.36
CA GLY A 224 13.69 2.64 -29.80
C GLY A 224 12.60 1.97 -30.66
N GLY A 225 11.33 2.25 -30.39
CA GLY A 225 10.16 1.67 -31.08
C GLY A 225 9.64 2.52 -32.25
N ALA A 226 8.39 2.28 -32.65
CA ALA A 226 7.68 3.18 -33.56
C ALA A 226 7.37 4.51 -32.86
N ALA A 227 7.27 5.60 -33.64
CA ALA A 227 6.83 6.87 -33.13
C ALA A 227 5.39 6.75 -32.59
N ILE A 228 5.17 7.31 -31.41
CA ILE A 228 3.87 7.44 -30.76
C ILE A 228 3.07 8.52 -31.49
N GLU A 229 3.73 9.63 -31.82
CA GLU A 229 3.17 10.74 -32.57
C GLU A 229 4.24 11.28 -33.54
N GLU A 230 3.82 11.72 -34.71
CA GLU A 230 4.70 12.33 -35.72
C GLU A 230 4.13 13.66 -36.23
N TRP A 231 4.99 14.67 -36.31
CA TRP A 231 4.71 15.97 -36.92
C TRP A 231 5.60 16.16 -38.14
N SER A 232 5.11 16.87 -39.16
CA SER A 232 5.90 17.16 -40.38
C SER A 232 5.60 18.54 -40.96
N THR A 233 6.41 18.99 -41.92
CA THR A 233 6.31 20.32 -42.52
C THR A 233 4.93 20.71 -43.02
N GLY A 234 4.52 21.94 -42.68
CA GLY A 234 3.22 22.52 -43.00
C GLY A 234 2.61 23.30 -41.84
N ASP A 235 3.06 22.98 -40.62
CA ASP A 235 2.59 23.59 -39.38
C ASP A 235 3.65 24.55 -38.80
N ALA A 236 3.21 25.73 -38.33
CA ALA A 236 4.04 26.57 -37.47
C ALA A 236 4.05 25.94 -36.07
N LEU A 237 5.21 25.51 -35.54
CA LEU A 237 5.23 24.64 -34.36
C LEU A 237 5.46 25.35 -33.03
N ASN A 238 4.39 25.99 -32.55
CA ASN A 238 4.10 25.96 -31.13
C ASN A 238 3.01 24.91 -30.93
N GLN A 239 3.36 23.73 -30.41
CA GLN A 239 2.40 22.66 -30.18
C GLN A 239 2.23 22.38 -28.69
N THR A 240 0.99 22.05 -28.34
CA THR A 240 0.64 21.47 -27.04
C THR A 240 0.27 20.01 -27.28
N TYR A 241 0.93 19.10 -26.58
CA TYR A 241 0.60 17.69 -26.62
C TYR A 241 -0.02 17.27 -25.29
N PHE A 242 -1.11 16.51 -25.36
CA PHE A 242 -1.78 15.95 -24.21
C PHE A 242 -1.32 14.52 -24.02
N ILE A 243 -0.77 14.22 -22.85
CA ILE A 243 -0.42 12.85 -22.45
C ILE A 243 -1.73 12.18 -21.99
N ASP A 244 -2.53 11.71 -22.95
CA ASP A 244 -3.78 10.98 -22.69
C ASP A 244 -3.44 9.56 -22.28
N GLY A 245 -3.76 9.14 -21.06
CA GLY A 245 -3.52 7.75 -20.72
C GLY A 245 -3.79 7.40 -19.28
N ILE A 246 -4.94 6.77 -19.07
CA ILE A 246 -5.19 5.94 -17.90
C ILE A 246 -4.51 4.56 -18.08
N ASP A 247 -4.29 4.09 -19.33
CA ASP A 247 -3.76 2.73 -19.58
C ASP A 247 -2.68 2.60 -20.68
N ASP A 248 -2.62 3.49 -21.68
CA ASP A 248 -1.78 3.27 -22.88
C ASP A 248 -0.41 3.97 -22.86
N ILE A 249 -0.19 4.92 -21.94
CA ILE A 249 1.07 5.65 -21.81
C ILE A 249 1.92 5.07 -20.68
N LEU A 250 3.04 4.46 -21.06
CA LEU A 250 4.00 3.87 -20.12
C LEU A 250 4.82 4.94 -19.40
N LEU A 251 5.04 4.78 -18.09
CA LEU A 251 5.94 5.64 -17.33
C LEU A 251 7.40 5.60 -17.81
N GLY A 252 8.14 6.66 -17.53
CA GLY A 252 9.58 6.79 -17.78
C GLY A 252 9.93 7.72 -18.94
N THR A 253 11.13 7.57 -19.47
CA THR A 253 11.71 8.54 -20.41
C THR A 253 11.19 8.40 -21.83
N TYR A 254 10.76 9.52 -22.40
CA TYR A 254 10.39 9.72 -23.80
C TYR A 254 11.44 10.57 -24.49
N THR A 255 11.60 10.36 -25.79
CA THR A 255 12.58 11.10 -26.61
C THR A 255 11.93 11.68 -27.86
N PHE A 256 12.39 12.85 -28.24
CA PHE A 256 12.11 13.44 -29.53
C PHE A 256 13.25 13.21 -30.50
N ASP A 257 12.95 12.61 -31.65
CA ASP A 257 13.87 12.52 -32.77
C ASP A 257 13.38 13.43 -33.90
N ILE A 258 14.30 14.21 -34.45
CA ILE A 258 14.02 15.04 -35.62
C ILE A 258 14.90 14.65 -36.78
N ILE A 259 14.29 14.65 -37.96
CA ILE A 259 14.98 14.58 -39.23
C ILE A 259 14.66 15.87 -39.99
N ILE A 260 15.70 16.56 -40.48
CA ILE A 260 15.58 17.77 -41.29
C ILE A 260 16.35 17.56 -42.58
N ASN A 261 15.72 17.77 -43.72
CA ASN A 261 16.36 17.75 -45.03
C ASN A 261 16.26 19.14 -45.66
N ASP A 262 17.37 19.64 -46.15
CA ASP A 262 17.39 20.80 -47.03
C ASP A 262 17.11 20.39 -48.49
N ALA A 263 17.01 21.38 -49.38
CA ALA A 263 16.70 21.16 -50.79
C ALA A 263 17.91 20.70 -51.62
N ASP A 264 19.13 20.87 -51.11
CA ASP A 264 20.38 20.61 -51.81
C ASP A 264 21.14 19.37 -51.31
N GLY A 265 20.51 18.57 -50.44
CA GLY A 265 20.88 17.21 -50.07
C GLY A 265 21.56 17.05 -48.70
N GLY A 266 21.67 18.12 -47.92
CA GLY A 266 22.07 18.08 -46.52
C GLY A 266 20.94 17.56 -45.62
N GLN A 267 21.34 16.71 -44.67
CA GLN A 267 20.44 16.08 -43.71
C GLN A 267 21.00 16.21 -42.30
N PHE A 268 20.11 16.58 -41.39
CA PHE A 268 20.29 16.52 -39.95
C PHE A 268 19.36 15.45 -39.37
N ASP A 269 19.93 14.58 -38.54
CA ASP A 269 19.20 13.53 -37.83
C ASP A 269 19.78 13.47 -36.41
N SER A 270 18.94 13.66 -35.41
CA SER A 270 19.35 13.62 -34.01
C SER A 270 18.16 13.36 -33.09
N THR A 271 18.40 12.57 -32.05
CA THR A 271 17.67 12.67 -30.79
C THR A 271 18.05 13.99 -30.15
N ILE A 272 17.09 14.88 -29.98
CA ILE A 272 17.38 16.25 -29.50
C ILE A 272 17.14 16.35 -28.00
N LEU A 273 16.10 15.69 -27.50
CA LEU A 273 15.61 15.97 -26.16
C LEU A 273 14.83 14.81 -25.58
N SER A 274 14.84 14.70 -24.26
CA SER A 274 14.06 13.73 -23.52
C SER A 274 13.29 14.39 -22.39
N PHE A 275 12.15 13.80 -22.03
CA PHE A 275 11.37 14.13 -20.85
C PHE A 275 10.85 12.86 -20.18
N ASP A 276 10.55 12.92 -18.90
CA ASP A 276 10.01 11.80 -18.15
C ASP A 276 8.50 11.95 -17.96
N VAL A 277 7.76 10.87 -18.25
CA VAL A 277 6.36 10.74 -17.84
C VAL A 277 6.29 10.08 -16.48
N LEU A 278 5.68 10.78 -15.53
CA LEU A 278 5.55 10.40 -14.13
C LEU A 278 4.10 10.06 -13.79
N ASN A 279 3.94 9.39 -12.65
CA ASN A 279 2.65 9.06 -12.06
C ASN A 279 2.37 9.96 -10.85
N HIS A 280 1.11 10.36 -10.63
CA HIS A 280 0.73 10.97 -9.35
C HIS A 280 0.59 9.90 -8.26
N GLU A 281 0.81 10.31 -7.00
CA GLU A 281 0.51 9.44 -5.87
C GLU A 281 -0.98 9.56 -5.53
N PRO A 282 -1.65 8.47 -5.11
CA PRO A 282 -3.03 8.53 -4.63
C PRO A 282 -3.21 9.53 -3.49
N ILE A 283 -4.31 10.26 -3.48
CA ILE A 283 -4.60 11.28 -2.47
C ILE A 283 -5.68 10.78 -1.52
N VAL A 284 -5.33 10.59 -0.25
CA VAL A 284 -6.29 10.30 0.82
C VAL A 284 -6.81 11.63 1.39
N HIS A 285 -8.05 11.98 1.04
CA HIS A 285 -8.67 13.25 1.47
C HIS A 285 -9.11 13.23 2.93
N ASN A 286 -9.79 12.15 3.33
CA ASN A 286 -10.23 11.95 4.70
C ASN A 286 -10.46 10.46 5.00
N VAL A 287 -10.43 10.15 6.30
CA VAL A 287 -10.74 8.83 6.84
C VAL A 287 -11.69 9.04 8.00
N THR A 288 -12.84 8.37 7.96
CA THR A 288 -13.81 8.33 9.06
C THR A 288 -13.67 6.99 9.77
N LEU A 289 -13.48 7.04 11.08
CA LEU A 289 -13.36 5.87 11.94
C LEU A 289 -14.51 5.87 12.94
N ASN A 290 -15.22 4.75 13.06
CA ASN A 290 -16.27 4.59 14.06
C ASN A 290 -15.86 3.55 15.12
N TYR A 291 -15.19 4.01 16.17
CA TYR A 291 -14.82 3.16 17.31
C TYR A 291 -14.64 3.97 18.60
N THR A 292 -14.55 3.26 19.73
CA THR A 292 -14.22 3.82 21.07
C THR A 292 -12.72 3.76 21.33
N ASP A 293 -12.18 4.47 22.31
CA ASP A 293 -10.71 4.48 22.60
C ASP A 293 -10.05 3.09 22.69
N SER A 294 -10.81 2.04 23.03
CA SER A 294 -10.39 0.64 22.93
C SER A 294 -11.39 -0.25 22.20
N ILE A 295 -10.90 -1.41 21.74
CA ILE A 295 -11.68 -2.48 21.13
C ILE A 295 -11.31 -3.84 21.70
N LYS A 296 -12.30 -4.71 21.93
CA LYS A 296 -12.06 -6.11 22.29
C LYS A 296 -11.91 -7.02 21.08
N ARG A 297 -10.96 -7.96 21.16
CA ARG A 297 -10.73 -9.00 20.14
C ARG A 297 -12.00 -9.82 19.86
N GLU A 298 -12.28 -10.13 18.60
CA GLU A 298 -13.40 -10.95 18.06
C GLU A 298 -14.84 -10.55 18.44
N THR A 299 -15.06 -9.77 19.49
CA THR A 299 -16.41 -9.46 20.01
C THR A 299 -16.92 -8.09 19.62
N GLU A 300 -16.02 -7.23 19.15
CA GLU A 300 -16.30 -5.90 18.67
C GLU A 300 -15.75 -5.76 17.24
N SER A 301 -16.27 -4.78 16.49
CA SER A 301 -15.88 -4.53 15.10
C SER A 301 -15.60 -3.05 14.88
N LEU A 302 -14.65 -2.79 14.00
CA LEU A 302 -14.25 -1.46 13.58
C LEU A 302 -14.78 -1.23 12.18
N TYR A 303 -15.27 -0.03 11.94
CA TYR A 303 -15.73 0.37 10.64
C TYR A 303 -14.96 1.60 10.16
N PHE A 304 -14.38 1.47 8.96
CA PHE A 304 -13.59 2.50 8.31
C PHE A 304 -14.27 2.94 7.03
N LYS A 305 -14.29 4.24 6.79
CA LYS A 305 -14.53 4.82 5.46
C LYS A 305 -13.37 5.70 5.06
N ALA A 306 -12.93 5.62 3.81
CA ALA A 306 -11.89 6.48 3.27
C ALA A 306 -12.35 7.10 1.95
N ASN A 307 -12.12 8.41 1.80
CA ASN A 307 -12.20 9.09 0.51
C ASN A 307 -10.79 9.17 -0.07
N VAL A 308 -10.55 8.41 -1.14
CA VAL A 308 -9.28 8.35 -1.84
C VAL A 308 -9.54 8.59 -3.31
N THR A 309 -8.77 9.48 -3.90
CA THR A 309 -8.80 9.75 -5.35
C THR A 309 -7.41 9.60 -5.91
N ASP A 310 -7.33 9.29 -7.19
CA ASP A 310 -6.11 9.36 -7.97
C ASP A 310 -6.38 10.18 -9.24
N TYR A 311 -5.33 10.75 -9.84
CA TYR A 311 -5.50 11.62 -11.01
C TYR A 311 -5.58 10.82 -12.31
N GLU A 312 -4.99 9.63 -12.32
CA GLU A 312 -4.94 8.71 -13.44
C GLU A 312 -5.95 7.58 -13.26
N ASP A 313 -5.99 6.98 -12.08
CA ASP A 313 -6.76 5.77 -11.82
C ASP A 313 -8.20 6.03 -11.34
N SER A 314 -9.12 5.16 -11.77
CA SER A 314 -10.49 5.20 -11.25
C SER A 314 -10.56 4.60 -9.85
N GLY A 315 -11.62 4.92 -9.10
CA GLY A 315 -11.82 4.37 -7.76
C GLY A 315 -11.96 2.84 -7.69
N THR A 316 -12.19 2.15 -8.81
CA THR A 316 -12.18 0.67 -8.82
C THR A 316 -10.78 0.08 -9.00
N ASP A 317 -9.81 0.90 -9.39
CA ASP A 317 -8.47 0.46 -9.76
C ASP A 317 -7.45 0.71 -8.63
N LEU A 318 -7.82 1.46 -7.58
CA LEU A 318 -6.99 1.63 -6.38
C LEU A 318 -7.17 0.48 -5.39
N GLU A 319 -6.06 0.10 -4.74
CA GLU A 319 -6.04 -0.82 -3.62
C GLU A 319 -5.85 -0.03 -2.31
N ILE A 320 -6.86 -0.07 -1.44
CA ILE A 320 -6.81 0.63 -0.15
C ILE A 320 -6.75 -0.39 0.98
N GLN A 321 -5.82 -0.23 1.91
CA GLN A 321 -5.62 -1.12 3.05
C GLN A 321 -5.56 -0.35 4.36
N VAL A 322 -6.22 -0.89 5.38
CA VAL A 322 -6.02 -0.48 6.78
C VAL A 322 -4.90 -1.32 7.35
N ILE A 323 -3.91 -0.69 8.00
CA ILE A 323 -2.77 -1.33 8.67
C ILE A 323 -2.75 -0.90 10.13
N PHE A 324 -2.57 -1.87 11.02
CA PHE A 324 -2.36 -1.60 12.45
C PHE A 324 -0.89 -1.83 12.78
N GLN A 325 -0.24 -0.77 13.23
CA GLN A 325 1.18 -0.75 13.59
C GLN A 325 1.31 -0.58 15.10
N ASP A 326 2.05 -1.46 15.77
CA ASP A 326 2.26 -1.37 17.21
C ASP A 326 2.92 -0.01 17.57
N ALA A 327 2.30 0.74 18.48
CA ALA A 327 2.69 2.11 18.76
C ALA A 327 4.10 2.23 19.38
N LEU A 328 4.62 1.16 19.98
CA LEU A 328 5.92 1.12 20.65
C LEU A 328 7.03 0.57 19.76
N THR A 329 6.79 -0.58 19.14
CA THR A 329 7.78 -1.31 18.33
C THR A 329 7.81 -0.85 16.89
N LYS A 330 6.72 -0.21 16.41
CA LYS A 330 6.51 0.16 15.00
C LYS A 330 6.47 -1.04 14.05
N GLU A 331 6.25 -2.24 14.59
CA GLU A 331 5.99 -3.43 13.78
C GLU A 331 4.53 -3.50 13.38
N ASN A 332 4.26 -3.87 12.13
CA ASN A 332 2.89 -4.11 11.67
C ASN A 332 2.38 -5.41 12.30
N LEU A 333 1.15 -5.37 12.80
CA LEU A 333 0.48 -6.57 13.26
C LEU A 333 0.39 -7.56 12.08
N SER A 334 0.94 -8.76 12.21
CA SER A 334 1.19 -9.66 11.07
C SER A 334 -0.05 -10.18 10.34
N GLN A 335 -1.24 -9.83 10.83
CA GLN A 335 -2.56 -10.13 10.25
C GLN A 335 -3.39 -8.88 9.96
N SER A 336 -2.76 -7.69 9.95
CA SER A 336 -3.49 -6.42 10.00
C SER A 336 -3.62 -5.68 8.69
N SER A 337 -3.36 -6.31 7.54
CA SER A 337 -3.70 -5.68 6.27
C SER A 337 -5.11 -6.08 5.87
N TRP A 338 -6.04 -5.16 6.04
CA TRP A 338 -7.44 -5.34 5.64
C TRP A 338 -7.74 -4.47 4.43
N GLU A 339 -8.07 -5.11 3.33
CA GLU A 339 -8.50 -4.43 2.10
C GLU A 339 -9.87 -3.77 2.31
N MET A 340 -9.98 -2.52 1.85
CA MET A 340 -11.22 -1.77 1.83
C MET A 340 -11.90 -1.95 0.48
N ALA A 341 -13.20 -2.23 0.48
CA ALA A 341 -13.98 -2.40 -0.74
C ALA A 341 -14.47 -1.04 -1.24
N TYR A 342 -14.33 -0.79 -2.55
CA TYR A 342 -14.88 0.42 -3.18
C TYR A 342 -16.40 0.32 -3.33
N ASN A 343 -17.11 1.30 -2.79
CA ASN A 343 -18.56 1.44 -2.91
C ASN A 343 -18.89 2.49 -3.99
N VAL A 344 -19.25 2.01 -5.18
CA VAL A 344 -19.58 2.84 -6.36
C VAL A 344 -20.76 3.81 -6.11
N SER A 345 -21.65 3.51 -5.17
CA SER A 345 -22.81 4.39 -4.91
C SER A 345 -22.44 5.66 -4.15
N ASP A 346 -21.46 5.55 -3.24
CA ASP A 346 -21.01 6.65 -2.39
C ASP A 346 -19.64 7.20 -2.82
N GLU A 347 -18.97 6.54 -3.78
CA GLU A 347 -17.60 6.83 -4.26
C GLU A 347 -16.56 6.80 -3.11
N LEU A 348 -16.73 5.88 -2.17
CA LEU A 348 -15.88 5.72 -0.97
C LEU A 348 -15.39 4.29 -0.81
N TYR A 349 -14.27 4.11 -0.12
CA TYR A 349 -13.78 2.80 0.31
C TYR A 349 -14.26 2.50 1.71
N GLU A 350 -14.66 1.26 1.97
CA GLU A 350 -15.22 0.85 3.25
C GLU A 350 -14.72 -0.53 3.68
N VAL A 351 -14.50 -0.70 4.99
CA VAL A 351 -14.27 -2.03 5.58
C VAL A 351 -14.85 -2.10 6.98
N GLU A 352 -15.48 -3.23 7.27
CA GLU A 352 -15.81 -3.66 8.63
C GLU A 352 -14.88 -4.82 9.01
N LEU A 353 -14.12 -4.67 10.10
CA LEU A 353 -13.15 -5.67 10.52
C LEU A 353 -13.25 -5.96 12.01
N SER A 354 -12.93 -7.20 12.39
CA SER A 354 -12.79 -7.61 13.78
C SER A 354 -11.34 -8.01 14.06
N ILE A 355 -10.85 -7.67 15.25
CA ILE A 355 -9.47 -7.95 15.65
C ILE A 355 -9.34 -9.44 16.03
N PRO A 356 -8.41 -10.21 15.41
CA PRO A 356 -8.23 -11.62 15.71
C PRO A 356 -7.89 -11.88 17.18
N LYS A 357 -8.37 -12.99 17.76
CA LYS A 357 -8.07 -13.38 19.14
C LYS A 357 -6.58 -13.55 19.47
N ILE A 358 -5.75 -13.80 18.47
CA ILE A 358 -4.30 -13.97 18.63
C ILE A 358 -3.54 -12.64 18.55
N ALA A 359 -4.21 -11.53 18.25
CA ALA A 359 -3.58 -10.21 18.21
C ALA A 359 -3.04 -9.85 19.61
N PRO A 360 -1.80 -9.34 19.72
CA PRO A 360 -1.29 -8.85 21.00
C PRO A 360 -2.14 -7.68 21.53
N ILE A 361 -2.22 -7.60 22.85
CA ILE A 361 -2.90 -6.52 23.57
C ILE A 361 -1.96 -5.32 23.61
N GLY A 362 -2.46 -4.12 23.35
CA GLY A 362 -1.63 -2.92 23.35
C GLY A 362 -2.19 -1.77 22.52
N GLY A 363 -1.41 -0.69 22.46
CA GLY A 363 -1.72 0.46 21.63
C GLY A 363 -1.18 0.28 20.21
N TYR A 364 -2.01 0.61 19.22
CA TYR A 364 -1.70 0.54 17.80
C TYR A 364 -2.00 1.87 17.13
N ASP A 365 -1.09 2.31 16.27
CA ASP A 365 -1.34 3.37 15.31
C ASP A 365 -2.06 2.78 14.09
N ILE A 366 -3.05 3.52 13.58
CA ILE A 366 -3.81 3.17 12.39
C ILE A 366 -3.18 3.88 11.20
N ILE A 367 -2.91 3.15 10.13
CA ILE A 367 -2.35 3.67 8.89
C ILE A 367 -3.24 3.23 7.74
N ILE A 368 -3.62 4.16 6.87
CA ILE A 368 -4.27 3.85 5.61
C ILE A 368 -3.21 3.86 4.51
N ARG A 369 -3.03 2.73 3.82
CA ARG A 369 -2.22 2.66 2.60
C ARG A 369 -3.15 2.72 1.40
N ALA A 370 -2.89 3.65 0.49
CA ALA A 370 -3.49 3.69 -0.82
C ALA A 370 -2.45 3.33 -1.87
N SER A 371 -2.77 2.43 -2.79
CA SER A 371 -1.91 1.99 -3.88
C SER A 371 -2.64 2.14 -5.21
N ASP A 372 -1.98 2.69 -6.22
CA ASP A 372 -2.49 2.75 -7.60
C ASP A 372 -2.04 1.54 -8.44
N THR A 373 -2.42 1.53 -9.71
CA THR A 373 -2.08 0.45 -10.65
C THR A 373 -0.59 0.40 -11.01
N ASP A 374 0.13 1.50 -10.78
CA ASP A 374 1.59 1.61 -10.96
C ASP A 374 2.38 1.26 -9.70
N ASN A 375 1.71 0.83 -8.63
CA ASN A 375 2.26 0.46 -7.32
C ASN A 375 2.89 1.63 -6.54
N THR A 376 2.50 2.86 -6.84
CA THR A 376 2.85 4.02 -6.02
C THR A 376 1.99 4.00 -4.77
N ASN A 377 2.57 4.33 -3.61
CA ASN A 377 1.92 4.15 -2.32
C ASN A 377 1.85 5.46 -1.55
N THR A 378 0.65 5.83 -1.12
CA THR A 378 0.42 6.90 -0.15
C THR A 378 0.08 6.30 1.21
N TYR A 379 0.78 6.77 2.25
CA TYR A 379 0.50 6.39 3.64
C TYR A 379 -0.12 7.56 4.39
N TYR A 380 -1.35 7.38 4.85
CA TYR A 380 -2.09 8.37 5.60
C TYR A 380 -2.23 7.95 7.06
N TYR A 381 -1.91 8.89 7.96
CA TYR A 381 -2.03 8.74 9.40
C TYR A 381 -3.18 9.63 9.88
N PRO A 382 -4.33 9.05 10.29
CA PRO A 382 -5.47 9.83 10.75
C PRO A 382 -5.07 10.73 11.93
N PRO A 383 -5.27 12.06 11.85
CA PRO A 383 -4.85 12.97 12.92
C PRO A 383 -5.75 12.86 14.16
N GLU A 384 -7.02 12.51 13.97
CA GLU A 384 -7.99 12.24 15.03
C GLU A 384 -8.30 10.74 15.03
N ASN A 385 -8.29 10.12 16.22
CA ASN A 385 -8.50 8.68 16.36
C ASN A 385 -7.56 7.83 15.49
N GLY A 386 -6.33 8.31 15.27
CA GLY A 386 -5.27 7.56 14.58
C GLY A 386 -4.61 6.49 15.44
N SER A 387 -5.10 6.27 16.66
CA SER A 387 -4.55 5.28 17.59
C SER A 387 -5.67 4.56 18.34
N ILE A 388 -5.52 3.26 18.52
CA ILE A 388 -6.50 2.40 19.17
C ILE A 388 -5.81 1.48 20.17
N TYR A 389 -6.50 1.19 21.27
CA TYR A 389 -6.05 0.17 22.21
C TYR A 389 -6.79 -1.15 21.96
N ILE A 390 -6.06 -2.21 21.66
CA ILE A 390 -6.62 -3.57 21.57
C ILE A 390 -6.67 -4.14 22.98
N ASP A 391 -7.88 -4.38 23.46
CA ASP A 391 -8.21 -4.91 24.78
C ASP A 391 -8.49 -6.42 24.75
N ASN A 392 -8.24 -7.03 25.91
CA ASN A 392 -8.59 -8.41 26.17
C ASN A 392 -10.08 -8.57 26.50
N ASN A 393 -10.70 -9.69 26.10
CA ASN A 393 -11.96 -10.09 26.71
C ASN A 393 -11.69 -10.73 28.07
N LEU A 394 -12.42 -10.31 29.11
CA LEU A 394 -12.29 -10.97 30.42
C LEU A 394 -13.03 -12.32 30.41
N PRO A 395 -12.45 -13.38 30.99
CA PRO A 395 -13.11 -14.67 31.08
C PRO A 395 -14.41 -14.57 31.88
N LYS A 396 -15.39 -15.40 31.58
CA LYS A 396 -16.69 -15.41 32.26
C LYS A 396 -16.88 -16.72 33.01
N VAL A 397 -17.38 -16.62 34.24
CA VAL A 397 -17.83 -17.76 35.05
C VAL A 397 -19.35 -17.82 34.98
N HIS A 398 -19.90 -18.84 34.33
CA HIS A 398 -21.34 -19.03 34.18
C HIS A 398 -21.93 -19.84 35.32
N GLY A 399 -21.19 -20.82 35.85
CA GLY A 399 -21.69 -21.69 36.90
C GLY A 399 -20.67 -22.70 37.42
N VAL A 400 -21.01 -23.32 38.55
CA VAL A 400 -20.28 -24.45 39.13
C VAL A 400 -21.29 -25.55 39.42
N ASP A 401 -21.05 -26.74 38.90
CA ASP A 401 -21.81 -27.94 39.24
C ASP A 401 -20.98 -28.85 40.15
N VAL A 402 -21.64 -29.49 41.12
CA VAL A 402 -21.05 -30.47 42.04
C VAL A 402 -21.88 -31.74 41.98
N ASN A 403 -21.25 -32.85 41.59
CA ASN A 403 -21.90 -34.14 41.30
C ASN A 403 -23.12 -33.99 40.38
N GLY A 404 -22.99 -33.17 39.32
CA GLY A 404 -24.04 -32.89 38.34
C GLY A 404 -25.17 -31.96 38.83
N LYS A 405 -24.98 -31.23 39.94
CA LYS A 405 -25.96 -30.26 40.47
C LYS A 405 -25.33 -28.88 40.62
N THR A 406 -26.02 -27.84 40.16
CA THR A 406 -25.55 -26.45 40.31
C THR A 406 -25.40 -26.06 41.78
N ALA A 407 -24.19 -25.63 42.13
CA ALA A 407 -23.78 -25.34 43.49
C ALA A 407 -24.44 -24.05 44.02
N ASN A 408 -25.68 -24.16 44.48
CA ASN A 408 -26.42 -23.07 45.10
C ASN A 408 -27.18 -23.61 46.30
N GLY A 409 -26.47 -23.89 47.40
CA GLY A 409 -27.01 -24.49 48.61
C GLY A 409 -27.29 -26.00 48.48
N VAL A 410 -26.54 -26.72 47.64
CA VAL A 410 -26.74 -28.16 47.46
C VAL A 410 -26.13 -28.94 48.62
N HIS A 411 -26.88 -29.89 49.16
CA HIS A 411 -26.45 -30.72 50.28
C HIS A 411 -25.76 -32.01 49.85
N PHE A 412 -24.67 -32.35 50.52
CA PHE A 412 -23.92 -33.59 50.34
C PHE A 412 -23.63 -34.26 51.69
N PRO A 413 -23.67 -35.61 51.79
CA PRO A 413 -23.31 -36.31 53.02
C PRO A 413 -21.81 -36.15 53.32
N LEU A 414 -21.46 -35.96 54.59
CA LEU A 414 -20.07 -36.00 55.07
C LEU A 414 -19.35 -37.26 54.55
N GLY A 415 -18.13 -37.09 54.04
CA GLY A 415 -17.32 -38.18 53.49
C GLY A 415 -17.59 -38.52 52.02
N SER A 416 -18.60 -37.91 51.38
CA SER A 416 -18.86 -38.10 49.94
C SER A 416 -17.81 -37.39 49.10
N ASN A 417 -17.25 -38.09 48.11
CA ASN A 417 -16.42 -37.44 47.10
C ASN A 417 -17.28 -36.46 46.28
N LEU A 418 -16.74 -35.28 46.04
CA LEU A 418 -17.40 -34.22 45.30
C LEU A 418 -16.65 -33.99 43.99
N GLU A 419 -17.31 -34.25 42.88
CA GLU A 419 -16.85 -33.96 41.52
C GLU A 419 -17.37 -32.59 41.12
N PHE A 420 -16.46 -31.63 40.99
CA PHE A 420 -16.74 -30.28 40.54
C PHE A 420 -16.60 -30.21 39.01
N SER A 421 -17.50 -29.47 38.37
CA SER A 421 -17.44 -29.11 36.95
C SER A 421 -17.66 -27.60 36.82
N LEU A 422 -16.73 -26.89 36.18
CA LEU A 422 -16.82 -25.44 35.98
C LEU A 422 -17.36 -25.12 34.58
N ASN A 423 -18.42 -24.31 34.52
CA ASN A 423 -18.90 -23.72 33.27
C ASN A 423 -18.30 -22.32 33.13
N VAL A 424 -17.24 -22.23 32.33
CA VAL A 424 -16.44 -21.02 32.12
C VAL A 424 -16.22 -20.82 30.62
N SER A 425 -16.16 -19.57 30.17
CA SER A 425 -15.86 -19.27 28.76
C SER A 425 -14.95 -18.07 28.64
N ASP A 426 -14.12 -18.07 27.62
CA ASP A 426 -13.30 -16.94 27.22
C ASP A 426 -13.14 -16.96 25.69
N VAL A 427 -12.96 -15.80 25.07
CA VAL A 427 -12.87 -15.67 23.61
C VAL A 427 -11.50 -16.11 23.11
N GLU A 428 -10.46 -15.76 23.86
CA GLU A 428 -9.05 -16.06 23.56
C GLU A 428 -8.62 -17.41 24.12
N GLY A 429 -9.35 -17.87 25.15
CA GLY A 429 -9.24 -19.19 25.71
C GLY A 429 -8.83 -19.13 27.17
N ILE A 430 -9.16 -20.18 27.91
CA ILE A 430 -8.87 -20.25 29.33
C ILE A 430 -7.56 -21.02 29.53
N ASN A 431 -6.60 -20.39 30.20
CA ASN A 431 -5.33 -21.01 30.56
C ASN A 431 -5.51 -21.98 31.75
N TYR A 432 -6.11 -21.48 32.83
CA TYR A 432 -6.45 -22.32 33.99
C TYR A 432 -7.54 -21.68 34.84
N ALA A 433 -8.22 -22.50 35.65
CA ALA A 433 -9.11 -22.02 36.68
C ALA A 433 -8.61 -22.45 38.07
N GLN A 434 -8.69 -21.53 39.02
CA GLN A 434 -8.44 -21.75 40.43
C GLN A 434 -9.76 -21.78 41.18
N VAL A 435 -10.00 -22.84 41.96
CA VAL A 435 -11.16 -22.95 42.83
C VAL A 435 -10.73 -22.91 44.28
N ASN A 436 -11.28 -21.98 45.05
CA ASN A 436 -11.07 -21.86 46.48
C ASN A 436 -12.36 -22.24 47.20
N LEU A 437 -12.29 -23.29 48.02
CA LEU A 437 -13.39 -23.70 48.91
C LEU A 437 -13.14 -23.08 50.28
N VAL A 438 -14.07 -22.26 50.76
CA VAL A 438 -13.96 -21.55 52.05
C VAL A 438 -15.06 -22.01 53.00
N HIS A 439 -14.69 -22.60 54.13
CA HIS A 439 -15.65 -23.09 55.14
C HIS A 439 -16.23 -21.95 56.00
N GLN A 440 -17.54 -21.98 56.24
CA GLN A 440 -18.24 -21.07 57.15
C GLN A 440 -18.14 -21.57 58.61
N GLY A 441 -17.06 -21.23 59.31
CA GLY A 441 -16.85 -21.62 60.71
C GLY A 441 -15.64 -20.95 61.39
N GLU A 442 -15.49 -21.13 62.70
CA GLU A 442 -14.29 -20.69 63.43
C GLU A 442 -13.05 -21.44 62.92
N GLY A 443 -12.04 -20.68 62.46
CA GLY A 443 -10.81 -21.24 61.89
C GLY A 443 -10.85 -21.53 60.39
N SER A 444 -11.59 -20.72 59.62
CA SER A 444 -11.77 -20.79 58.15
C SER A 444 -10.71 -21.62 57.43
N GLU A 445 -11.11 -22.79 56.95
CA GLU A 445 -10.27 -23.61 56.08
C GLU A 445 -10.44 -23.14 54.63
N ASN A 446 -9.32 -23.04 53.92
CA ASN A 446 -9.29 -22.70 52.50
C ASN A 446 -8.60 -23.83 51.74
N LEU A 447 -9.34 -24.47 50.84
CA LEU A 447 -8.78 -25.48 49.94
C LEU A 447 -8.68 -24.88 48.54
N THR A 448 -7.48 -24.87 47.97
CA THR A 448 -7.21 -24.32 46.63
C THR A 448 -6.91 -25.44 45.64
N PHE A 449 -7.64 -25.47 44.54
CA PHE A 449 -7.45 -26.40 43.43
C PHE A 449 -7.14 -25.64 42.14
N LEU A 450 -6.25 -26.18 41.32
CA LEU A 450 -5.92 -25.65 40.00
C LEU A 450 -6.31 -26.68 38.94
N THR A 451 -7.09 -26.26 37.95
CA THR A 451 -7.43 -27.07 36.77
C THR A 451 -6.95 -26.38 35.49
N ARG A 452 -6.28 -27.13 34.61
CA ARG A 452 -5.61 -26.64 33.40
C ARG A 452 -6.12 -27.28 32.11
N SER A 453 -7.09 -28.19 32.19
CA SER A 453 -7.59 -28.89 30.99
C SER A 453 -8.64 -28.04 30.29
N ALA A 454 -8.38 -27.67 29.05
CA ALA A 454 -9.32 -26.95 28.19
C ALA A 454 -10.58 -27.76 27.86
N GLU A 455 -10.52 -29.09 28.01
CA GLU A 455 -11.61 -29.99 27.62
C GLU A 455 -12.56 -30.32 28.78
N ASP A 456 -12.09 -30.24 30.02
CA ASP A 456 -12.87 -30.58 31.20
C ASP A 456 -12.31 -29.85 32.41
N TYR A 457 -12.92 -28.72 32.80
CA TYR A 457 -12.61 -28.03 34.06
C TYR A 457 -13.19 -28.79 35.26
N ASN A 458 -12.89 -30.10 35.31
CA ASN A 458 -13.42 -31.04 36.27
C ASN A 458 -12.34 -31.43 37.28
N PHE A 459 -12.70 -31.52 38.56
CA PHE A 459 -11.79 -32.02 39.60
C PHE A 459 -12.59 -32.67 40.72
N THR A 460 -11.98 -33.64 41.41
CA THR A 460 -12.61 -34.33 42.53
C THR A 460 -11.97 -33.92 43.84
N VAL A 461 -12.80 -33.56 44.83
CA VAL A 461 -12.38 -33.34 46.21
C VAL A 461 -12.83 -34.53 47.06
N ALA A 462 -11.89 -35.15 47.76
CA ALA A 462 -12.20 -36.23 48.67
C ALA A 462 -13.05 -35.71 49.84
N GLY A 463 -14.19 -36.35 50.10
CA GLY A 463 -15.13 -35.88 51.13
C GLY A 463 -14.57 -35.86 52.54
N GLY A 464 -13.52 -36.64 52.81
CA GLY A 464 -12.81 -36.63 54.10
C GLY A 464 -12.02 -35.35 54.38
N LEU A 465 -11.79 -34.50 53.36
CA LEU A 465 -11.15 -33.19 53.52
C LEU A 465 -12.13 -32.08 53.92
N LEU A 466 -13.44 -32.34 53.83
CA LEU A 466 -14.48 -31.35 54.06
C LEU A 466 -15.13 -31.56 55.43
N LYS A 467 -15.14 -30.48 56.23
CA LYS A 467 -15.90 -30.39 57.47
C LYS A 467 -17.39 -30.17 57.22
N ARG A 468 -18.20 -30.54 58.20
CA ARG A 468 -19.64 -30.24 58.24
C ARG A 468 -19.89 -28.73 58.16
N GLY A 469 -20.94 -28.33 57.43
CA GLY A 469 -21.43 -26.95 57.35
C GLY A 469 -21.36 -26.40 55.93
N THR A 470 -21.59 -25.09 55.81
CA THR A 470 -21.59 -24.40 54.52
C THR A 470 -20.17 -24.16 54.02
N TRP A 471 -19.96 -24.43 52.74
CA TRP A 471 -18.74 -24.07 52.02
C TRP A 471 -19.09 -23.10 50.88
N PHE A 472 -18.34 -22.01 50.81
CA PHE A 472 -18.38 -21.06 49.71
C PHE A 472 -17.37 -21.46 48.63
N ILE A 473 -17.78 -21.43 47.38
CA ILE A 473 -16.92 -21.75 46.24
C ILE A 473 -16.58 -20.44 45.53
N LYS A 474 -15.30 -20.07 45.54
CA LYS A 474 -14.77 -18.93 44.80
C LYS A 474 -13.97 -19.43 43.61
N VAL A 475 -14.43 -19.09 42.40
CA VAL A 475 -13.75 -19.43 41.14
C VAL A 475 -13.00 -18.21 40.63
N ILE A 476 -11.72 -18.41 40.31
CA ILE A 476 -10.86 -17.42 39.65
C ILE A 476 -10.41 -18.05 38.35
N VAL A 477 -10.81 -17.47 37.22
CA VAL A 477 -10.43 -17.97 35.89
C VAL A 477 -9.33 -17.08 35.35
N HIS A 478 -8.27 -17.69 34.85
CA HIS A 478 -7.17 -17.02 34.17
C HIS A 478 -7.24 -17.34 32.68
N ASP A 479 -7.28 -16.31 31.84
CA ASP A 479 -7.22 -16.46 30.39
C ASP A 479 -5.78 -16.69 29.89
N SER A 480 -5.65 -16.90 28.57
CA SER A 480 -4.38 -17.06 27.87
C SER A 480 -3.43 -15.88 28.03
N ASP A 481 -3.95 -14.68 28.22
CA ASP A 481 -3.20 -13.42 28.28
C ASP A 481 -2.82 -13.03 29.71
N GLY A 482 -3.21 -13.83 30.70
CA GLY A 482 -2.86 -13.68 32.11
C GLY A 482 -3.82 -12.78 32.89
N ASN A 483 -4.85 -12.24 32.26
CA ASN A 483 -5.93 -11.56 32.93
C ASN A 483 -6.82 -12.57 33.67
N LYS A 484 -7.59 -12.07 34.64
CA LYS A 484 -8.40 -12.93 35.50
C LYS A 484 -9.80 -12.36 35.71
N SER A 485 -10.77 -13.25 35.78
CA SER A 485 -12.09 -12.97 36.31
C SER A 485 -12.33 -13.74 37.59
N ILE A 486 -13.16 -13.17 38.46
CA ILE A 486 -13.53 -13.76 39.75
C ILE A 486 -15.04 -13.88 39.74
N SER A 487 -15.57 -15.06 40.10
CA SER A 487 -17.00 -15.21 40.41
C SER A 487 -17.35 -14.20 41.51
N SER A 488 -18.20 -13.21 41.20
CA SER A 488 -18.47 -11.96 41.95
C SER A 488 -17.81 -11.84 43.34
N PRO A 489 -16.88 -10.89 43.55
CA PRO A 489 -16.18 -10.74 44.83
C PRO A 489 -17.09 -10.36 45.99
N ASP A 490 -18.25 -9.75 45.72
CA ASP A 490 -19.16 -9.17 46.72
C ASP A 490 -20.34 -10.09 47.08
N SER A 491 -20.45 -11.26 46.46
CA SER A 491 -21.44 -12.28 46.82
C SER A 491 -20.93 -13.64 46.38
N PRO A 492 -20.60 -14.56 47.30
CA PRO A 492 -20.25 -15.92 46.92
C PRO A 492 -21.48 -16.56 46.30
N THR A 493 -21.55 -16.56 44.97
CA THR A 493 -22.70 -17.03 44.19
C THR A 493 -22.86 -18.54 44.27
N PHE A 494 -21.83 -19.26 44.72
CA PHE A 494 -21.82 -20.71 44.75
C PHE A 494 -21.58 -21.25 46.16
N THR A 495 -22.51 -22.08 46.62
CA THR A 495 -22.45 -22.70 47.95
C THR A 495 -22.84 -24.17 47.90
N ILE A 496 -22.21 -24.94 48.78
CA ILE A 496 -22.61 -26.32 49.08
C ILE A 496 -22.69 -26.49 50.59
N GLU A 497 -23.52 -27.43 51.05
CA GLU A 497 -23.66 -27.77 52.46
C GLU A 497 -23.24 -29.22 52.70
N ILE A 498 -22.33 -29.43 53.64
CA ILE A 498 -21.91 -30.78 54.04
C ILE A 498 -22.73 -31.19 55.27
N ASP A 499 -23.69 -32.07 55.05
CA ASP A 499 -24.58 -32.60 56.06
C ASP A 499 -23.81 -33.53 57.01
N PRO A 500 -24.15 -33.56 58.31
CA PRO A 500 -23.63 -34.58 59.22
C PRO A 500 -23.99 -35.97 58.69
N ASP A 501 -23.10 -36.94 58.91
CA ASP A 501 -23.36 -38.32 58.53
C ASP A 501 -24.66 -38.80 59.21
N ARG A 502 -25.71 -39.02 58.41
CA ARG A 502 -27.01 -39.51 58.87
C ARG A 502 -26.89 -40.89 59.53
N SER A 503 -25.83 -41.64 59.22
CA SER A 503 -25.57 -42.94 59.85
C SER A 503 -25.39 -42.79 61.36
N VAL A 504 -24.73 -41.73 61.84
CA VAL A 504 -24.48 -41.47 63.27
C VAL A 504 -25.77 -41.05 63.99
N ILE A 505 -26.63 -40.28 63.33
CA ILE A 505 -27.93 -39.89 63.89
C ILE A 505 -28.83 -41.13 63.99
N SER A 506 -28.85 -41.97 62.96
CA SER A 506 -29.63 -43.21 62.97
C SER A 506 -29.08 -44.23 63.96
N SER A 507 -27.77 -44.37 64.13
CA SER A 507 -27.19 -45.32 65.08
C SER A 507 -27.47 -44.91 66.52
N ASN A 508 -27.42 -43.61 66.84
CA ASN A 508 -27.76 -43.13 68.18
C ASN A 508 -29.26 -43.26 68.48
N ILE A 509 -30.13 -43.01 67.50
CA ILE A 509 -31.58 -43.24 67.64
C ILE A 509 -31.86 -44.75 67.76
N VAL A 510 -31.25 -45.58 66.92
CA VAL A 510 -31.40 -47.05 66.96
C VAL A 510 -30.84 -47.62 68.27
N LEU A 511 -29.68 -47.17 68.76
CA LEU A 511 -29.17 -47.55 70.07
C LEU A 511 -30.10 -47.08 71.19
N SER A 512 -30.69 -45.89 71.09
CA SER A 512 -31.65 -45.39 72.08
C SER A 512 -32.94 -46.23 72.08
N VAL A 513 -33.42 -46.65 70.90
CA VAL A 513 -34.57 -47.54 70.75
C VAL A 513 -34.25 -48.95 71.28
N ILE A 514 -33.06 -49.48 70.99
CA ILE A 514 -32.58 -50.78 71.50
C ILE A 514 -32.39 -50.73 73.02
N ALA A 515 -31.74 -49.70 73.55
CA ALA A 515 -31.56 -49.51 74.99
C ALA A 515 -32.90 -49.32 75.71
N GLY A 516 -33.84 -48.58 75.10
CA GLY A 516 -35.21 -48.43 75.59
C GLY A 516 -35.96 -49.75 75.63
N THR A 517 -35.88 -50.57 74.57
CA THR A 517 -36.53 -51.89 74.53
C THR A 517 -35.91 -52.87 75.53
N ILE A 518 -34.57 -52.90 75.66
CA ILE A 518 -33.89 -53.71 76.68
C ILE A 518 -34.29 -53.25 78.08
N GLY A 519 -34.35 -51.94 78.33
CA GLY A 519 -34.80 -51.37 79.61
C GLY A 519 -36.22 -51.79 79.97
N ILE A 520 -37.15 -51.79 79.01
CA ILE A 520 -38.52 -52.26 79.21
C ILE A 520 -38.55 -53.77 79.52
N VAL A 521 -37.80 -54.58 78.78
CA VAL A 521 -37.76 -56.05 78.98
C VAL A 521 -37.15 -56.40 80.34
N VAL A 522 -36.05 -55.74 80.74
CA VAL A 522 -35.42 -55.95 82.06
C VAL A 522 -36.33 -55.46 83.18
N GLY A 523 -36.97 -54.30 83.03
CA GLY A 523 -37.94 -53.78 83.99
C GLY A 523 -39.14 -54.74 84.17
N ALA A 524 -39.67 -55.28 83.08
CA ALA A 524 -40.73 -56.29 83.10
C ALA A 524 -40.26 -57.61 83.74
N ALA A 525 -39.03 -58.06 83.48
CA ALA A 525 -38.48 -59.28 84.08
C ALA A 525 -38.25 -59.14 85.60
N ILE A 526 -37.76 -57.98 86.07
CA ILE A 526 -37.56 -57.70 87.50
C ILE A 526 -38.91 -57.61 88.22
N THR A 527 -39.88 -56.89 87.66
CA THR A 527 -41.24 -56.81 88.23
C THR A 527 -41.93 -58.17 88.21
N TRP A 528 -41.73 -59.00 87.19
CA TRP A 528 -42.20 -60.38 87.14
C TRP A 528 -41.54 -61.26 88.20
N GLN A 529 -40.22 -61.17 88.40
CA GLN A 529 -39.54 -61.92 89.47
C GLN A 529 -40.03 -61.49 90.86
N TYR A 530 -40.18 -60.20 91.09
CA TYR A 530 -40.65 -59.67 92.36
C TYR A 530 -42.09 -60.11 92.67
N THR A 531 -42.99 -60.01 91.69
CA THR A 531 -44.38 -60.50 91.82
C THR A 531 -44.44 -62.01 91.98
N LYS A 532 -43.64 -62.79 91.23
CA LYS A 532 -43.56 -64.25 91.39
C LYS A 532 -43.04 -64.66 92.78
N LYS A 533 -42.04 -63.96 93.31
CA LYS A 533 -41.52 -64.20 94.67
C LYS A 533 -42.60 -63.92 95.72
N ARG A 534 -43.30 -62.79 95.59
CA ARG A 534 -44.38 -62.39 96.51
C ARG A 534 -45.61 -63.30 96.42
N VAL A 535 -45.96 -63.77 95.22
CA VAL A 535 -47.01 -64.78 95.02
C VAL A 535 -46.62 -66.11 95.65
N ASN A 536 -45.36 -66.54 95.54
CA ASN A 536 -44.89 -67.75 96.19
C ASN A 536 -44.85 -67.63 97.72
N GLU A 537 -44.48 -66.47 98.27
CA GLU A 537 -44.55 -66.18 99.71
C GLU A 537 -46.00 -66.27 100.21
N ILE A 538 -46.95 -65.61 99.52
CA ILE A 538 -48.39 -65.68 99.83
C ILE A 538 -48.93 -67.13 99.71
N ARG A 539 -48.45 -67.90 98.72
CA ARG A 539 -48.85 -69.31 98.52
C ARG A 539 -48.29 -70.23 99.61
N SER A 540 -47.11 -69.92 100.15
CA SER A 540 -46.51 -70.65 101.27
C SER A 540 -47.18 -70.33 102.62
N GLU A 541 -47.66 -69.10 102.82
CA GLU A 541 -48.44 -68.72 104.00
C GLU A 541 -49.85 -69.33 104.00
N MET A 542 -50.46 -69.50 102.82
CA MET A 542 -51.76 -70.16 102.68
C MET A 542 -51.72 -71.70 102.79
N LEU A 543 -50.54 -72.33 102.73
CA LEU A 543 -50.40 -73.80 102.83
C LEU A 543 -50.05 -74.30 104.25
N ILE A 544 -49.82 -73.41 105.23
CA ILE A 544 -49.51 -73.77 106.63
C ILE A 544 -50.74 -73.62 107.57
N LYS A 545 -51.80 -72.94 107.14
CA LYS A 545 -53.09 -72.90 107.86
C LYS A 545 -54.16 -73.58 107.01
N THR A 546 -54.84 -74.56 107.60
CA THR A 546 -56.03 -75.27 107.08
C THR A 546 -55.77 -76.67 106.49
N ALA A 547 -55.18 -77.55 107.29
CA ALA A 547 -55.36 -79.01 107.13
C ALA A 547 -56.36 -79.51 108.19
N GLY A 548 -57.61 -79.74 107.79
CA GLY A 548 -58.57 -80.44 108.63
C GLY A 548 -60.05 -80.21 108.32
N LYS A 549 -60.59 -80.89 107.29
CA LYS A 549 -61.67 -81.89 107.43
C LYS A 549 -62.26 -82.29 106.08
N LYS A 550 -62.34 -83.61 105.90
CA LYS A 550 -62.99 -84.36 104.81
C LYS A 550 -64.52 -84.18 104.81
N GLY A 551 -65.10 -84.29 103.60
CA GLY A 551 -66.51 -84.58 103.36
C GLY A 551 -66.82 -84.70 101.87
N GLU A 552 -66.84 -85.93 101.35
CA GLU A 552 -67.33 -86.38 100.03
C GLU A 552 -68.89 -86.30 99.91
N PRO A 553 -69.58 -86.91 98.92
CA PRO A 553 -69.55 -86.76 97.45
C PRO A 553 -70.97 -86.55 96.84
N GLY A 554 -71.08 -86.24 95.53
CA GLY A 554 -72.21 -86.74 94.73
C GLY A 554 -72.82 -85.89 93.60
N LYS A 555 -72.62 -86.38 92.36
CA LYS A 555 -73.59 -86.60 91.25
C LYS A 555 -74.17 -85.46 90.39
N GLY A 556 -74.07 -85.68 89.07
CA GLY A 556 -75.03 -85.33 87.99
C GLY A 556 -74.87 -83.91 87.39
N SER A 557 -75.11 -83.61 86.11
CA SER A 557 -75.60 -84.34 84.94
C SER A 557 -75.38 -83.51 83.66
N LYS A 558 -75.47 -84.20 82.50
CA LYS A 558 -75.56 -83.81 81.08
C LYS A 558 -76.08 -82.42 80.65
N ALA A 559 -75.72 -82.13 79.39
CA ALA A 559 -76.44 -81.45 78.27
C ALA A 559 -75.80 -80.10 77.86
N GLU A 560 -75.18 -79.96 76.68
CA GLU A 560 -75.70 -79.91 75.30
C GLU A 560 -75.97 -78.45 74.85
N GLY A 561 -75.45 -78.05 73.67
CA GLY A 561 -75.98 -76.90 72.93
C GLY A 561 -74.99 -75.88 72.35
N ASN A 562 -74.76 -76.03 71.04
CA ASN A 562 -74.71 -74.97 70.01
C ASN A 562 -73.49 -74.07 69.71
N LYS A 563 -72.89 -74.36 68.54
CA LYS A 563 -72.43 -73.46 67.44
C LYS A 563 -73.46 -72.35 67.09
N PRO A 564 -73.21 -71.32 66.24
CA PRO A 564 -72.26 -71.22 65.10
C PRO A 564 -71.58 -69.80 65.03
N ASN A 565 -70.91 -69.28 64.00
CA ASN A 565 -70.73 -69.61 62.59
C ASN A 565 -69.53 -68.81 62.00
N GLN A 566 -69.11 -69.27 60.83
CA GLN A 566 -68.11 -68.80 59.87
C GLN A 566 -68.24 -67.34 59.34
N LYS A 567 -67.12 -66.78 58.86
CA LYS A 567 -66.81 -66.49 57.43
C LYS A 567 -65.38 -65.92 57.31
N GLU A 568 -64.43 -66.55 56.61
CA GLU A 568 -64.26 -66.66 55.14
C GLU A 568 -63.97 -65.27 54.52
N LYS A 569 -62.79 -64.98 53.95
CA LYS A 569 -62.20 -65.58 52.74
C LYS A 569 -60.67 -65.59 52.73
N ASN A 570 -60.16 -66.60 52.02
CA ASN A 570 -58.79 -66.95 51.70
C ASN A 570 -58.52 -66.56 50.20
N PRO A 571 -57.53 -67.14 49.50
CA PRO A 571 -56.14 -66.68 49.24
C PRO A 571 -55.90 -66.33 47.75
N ASP A 572 -54.67 -65.96 47.37
CA ASP A 572 -54.00 -66.73 46.31
C ASP A 572 -52.48 -66.60 46.36
N GLN A 573 -51.80 -67.74 46.29
CA GLN A 573 -50.36 -67.89 46.05
C GLN A 573 -50.21 -68.65 44.73
N GLY A 574 -49.30 -68.24 43.87
CA GLY A 574 -48.95 -69.07 42.73
C GLY A 574 -47.80 -68.57 41.87
N PRO A 575 -46.62 -69.24 41.88
CA PRO A 575 -45.44 -68.85 41.12
C PRO A 575 -45.34 -69.58 39.77
N ARG A 576 -44.58 -69.04 38.80
CA ARG A 576 -43.76 -69.80 37.83
C ARG A 576 -42.85 -68.90 36.98
N LYS A 577 -41.72 -69.51 36.59
CA LYS A 577 -40.49 -68.99 35.95
C LYS A 577 -40.57 -68.99 34.38
N PRO A 578 -39.52 -68.57 33.63
CA PRO A 578 -39.55 -67.72 32.43
C PRO A 578 -39.57 -68.46 31.07
N PRO A 579 -39.53 -67.73 29.93
CA PRO A 579 -38.33 -67.80 29.07
C PRO A 579 -37.94 -66.53 28.26
N SER A 580 -36.62 -66.30 28.16
CA SER A 580 -35.78 -66.06 26.96
C SER A 580 -36.30 -65.38 25.65
N LYS A 581 -35.52 -64.34 25.26
CA LYS A 581 -34.95 -63.97 23.92
C LYS A 581 -35.71 -63.09 22.89
N LYS A 582 -34.85 -62.28 22.22
CA LYS A 582 -35.00 -61.36 21.05
C LYS A 582 -35.57 -59.99 21.44
N GLY A 583 -34.93 -58.85 21.25
CA GLY A 583 -33.92 -58.42 20.29
C GLY A 583 -34.55 -57.42 19.30
N LYS A 584 -34.25 -56.12 19.42
CA LYS A 584 -34.32 -55.17 18.30
C LYS A 584 -33.63 -53.83 18.61
N LYS A 585 -32.68 -53.50 17.74
CA LYS A 585 -32.07 -52.19 17.49
C LYS A 585 -33.09 -51.22 16.85
N THR A 586 -32.93 -49.92 17.12
CA THR A 586 -33.08 -48.79 16.15
C THR A 586 -32.50 -47.52 16.82
N LYS A 587 -31.35 -46.99 16.34
CA LYS A 587 -31.16 -45.84 15.41
C LYS A 587 -31.58 -44.50 16.05
N SER A 588 -30.71 -43.54 16.38
CA SER A 588 -29.79 -42.70 15.56
C SER A 588 -30.51 -41.70 14.62
N ARG A 589 -30.09 -40.43 14.71
CA ARG A 589 -30.51 -39.18 14.01
C ARG A 589 -31.67 -38.45 14.69
N PHE A 590 -31.61 -37.16 15.03
CA PHE A 590 -30.70 -36.07 14.66
C PHE A 590 -29.76 -35.65 15.79
#